data_AF-A0A914GA42-F1
#
_entry.id   AF-A0A914GA42-F1
#
_cell.length_a   1.000
_cell.length_b   1.000
_cell.length_c   1.000
_cell.angle_alpha   90.00
_cell.angle_beta   90.00
_cell.angle_gamma   90.00
#
_symmetry.space_group_name_H-M   'P 1'
#
loop_
_entity.id
_entity.type
_entity.pdbx_description
1 polymer ?
#
loop_
_entity_poly.entity_id
_entity_poly.type
_entity_poly.pdbx_seq_one_letter_code
_entity_poly.pdbx_strand_id
1 'polypeptide(L)'
;MIFKKIHLGSVSFSGEFNDVAMHIESAYSGKLGRHSFSVKLQTAVEAIALCHNVTPIEENGKVDYQAASPDEVALVEWTEQIGVRLAFRDLAAIELQLNNGNRKRFQILHMFPFTSESKRMGIILRDELTDEVSFLMKGADTVMAPMVQYNDWLEEECSNMAREGLRTLVVAKKTLSAEQLADFEKQYHAAKMTVNDRSEH
;
A
#
# COMPACT_ATOMS: atom_id res chain seq x y z
N MET A 1 14.52 -10.96 -2.21
CA MET A 1 13.11 -11.37 -2.09
C MET A 1 12.42 -11.12 -3.43
N ILE A 2 11.38 -11.87 -3.80
CA ILE A 2 10.66 -11.68 -5.08
C ILE A 2 9.16 -11.83 -4.84
N PHE A 3 8.35 -10.96 -5.43
CA PHE A 3 6.89 -11.07 -5.40
C PHE A 3 6.40 -12.24 -6.28
N LYS A 4 5.50 -13.07 -5.77
CA LYS A 4 5.11 -14.33 -6.45
C LYS A 4 3.63 -14.45 -6.76
N LYS A 5 2.76 -13.90 -5.92
CA LYS A 5 1.31 -14.09 -6.04
C LYS A 5 0.56 -12.91 -5.41
N ILE A 6 -0.52 -12.48 -6.06
CA ILE A 6 -1.50 -11.54 -5.50
C ILE A 6 -2.89 -12.17 -5.58
N HIS A 7 -3.67 -12.05 -4.52
CA HIS A 7 -5.06 -12.50 -4.45
C HIS A 7 -5.99 -11.32 -4.21
N LEU A 8 -7.07 -11.21 -4.98
CA LEU A 8 -8.08 -10.17 -4.87
C LEU A 8 -9.48 -10.78 -4.94
N GLY A 9 -10.11 -10.96 -3.77
CA GLY A 9 -11.43 -11.60 -3.70
C GLY A 9 -11.33 -13.05 -4.12
N SER A 10 -11.91 -13.40 -5.28
CA SER A 10 -11.91 -14.75 -5.87
C SER A 10 -10.91 -14.93 -7.02
N VAL A 11 -10.10 -13.92 -7.32
CA VAL A 11 -9.15 -13.93 -8.44
C VAL A 11 -7.74 -13.87 -7.91
N SER A 12 -6.86 -14.70 -8.46
CA SER A 12 -5.43 -14.69 -8.15
C SER A 12 -4.60 -14.50 -9.40
N PHE A 13 -3.44 -13.87 -9.23
CA PHE A 13 -2.42 -13.75 -10.27
C PHE A 13 -1.10 -14.29 -9.72
N SER A 14 -0.40 -15.03 -10.57
CA SER A 14 0.94 -15.56 -10.31
C SER A 14 1.72 -15.65 -11.62
N GLY A 15 3.05 -15.67 -11.56
CA GLY A 15 3.89 -15.77 -12.76
C GLY A 15 4.34 -14.40 -13.26
N GLU A 16 4.19 -14.12 -14.56
CA GLU A 16 4.76 -12.93 -15.20
C GLU A 16 3.95 -11.63 -15.04
N PHE A 17 2.72 -11.69 -14.50
CA PHE A 17 1.87 -10.53 -14.23
C PHE A 17 1.56 -9.61 -15.44
N ASN A 18 1.76 -10.07 -16.68
CA ASN A 18 1.38 -9.32 -17.90
C ASN A 18 -0.09 -8.92 -17.89
N ASP A 19 -0.98 -9.81 -17.42
CA ASP A 19 -2.41 -9.52 -17.28
C ASP A 19 -2.68 -8.41 -16.26
N VAL A 20 -1.92 -8.39 -15.15
CA VAL A 20 -2.01 -7.32 -14.15
C VAL A 20 -1.59 -6.00 -14.79
N ALA A 21 -0.46 -5.97 -15.51
CA ALA A 21 0.00 -4.76 -16.19
C ALA A 21 -1.05 -4.20 -17.17
N MET A 22 -1.70 -5.07 -17.96
CA MET A 22 -2.79 -4.66 -18.87
C MET A 22 -4.00 -4.08 -18.12
N HIS A 23 -4.42 -4.71 -17.01
CA HIS A 23 -5.49 -4.18 -16.17
C HIS A 23 -5.14 -2.83 -15.57
N ILE A 24 -3.90 -2.66 -15.10
CA ILE A 24 -3.40 -1.42 -14.51
C ILE A 24 -3.40 -0.30 -15.55
N GLU A 25 -2.84 -0.52 -16.73
CA GLU A 25 -2.85 0.45 -17.83
C GLU A 25 -4.28 0.86 -18.20
N SER A 26 -5.18 -0.12 -18.33
CA SER A 26 -6.59 0.13 -18.64
C SER A 26 -7.29 0.96 -17.56
N ALA A 27 -7.02 0.70 -16.28
CA ALA A 27 -7.59 1.46 -15.17
C ALA A 27 -7.10 2.92 -15.14
N TYR A 28 -5.81 3.14 -15.36
CA TYR A 28 -5.24 4.49 -15.44
C TYR A 28 -5.64 5.28 -16.70
N SER A 29 -6.22 4.64 -17.72
CA SER A 29 -6.82 5.34 -18.86
C SER A 29 -8.06 6.17 -18.50
N GLY A 30 -8.65 5.94 -17.33
CA GLY A 30 -9.79 6.70 -16.81
C GLY A 30 -11.14 6.39 -17.48
N LYS A 31 -11.20 5.40 -18.39
CA LYS A 31 -12.42 5.05 -19.14
C LYS A 31 -13.32 4.02 -18.47
N LEU A 32 -12.87 3.44 -17.35
CA LEU A 32 -13.56 2.33 -16.70
C LEU A 32 -14.48 2.81 -15.56
N GLY A 33 -15.57 2.08 -15.34
CA GLY A 33 -16.42 2.30 -14.18
C GLY A 33 -15.70 1.95 -12.87
N ARG A 34 -16.04 2.68 -11.81
CA ARG A 34 -15.43 2.56 -10.46
C ARG A 34 -15.47 1.15 -9.87
N HIS A 35 -16.47 0.35 -10.24
CA HIS A 35 -16.65 -1.02 -9.76
C HIS A 35 -16.01 -2.09 -10.65
N SER A 36 -15.36 -1.68 -11.75
CA SER A 36 -14.64 -2.62 -12.61
C SER A 36 -13.53 -3.33 -11.85
N PHE A 37 -13.27 -4.57 -12.26
CA PHE A 37 -12.20 -5.36 -11.67
C PHE A 37 -10.83 -4.67 -11.79
N SER A 38 -10.53 -4.08 -12.96
CA SER A 38 -9.27 -3.35 -13.18
C SER A 38 -9.07 -2.21 -12.18
N VAL A 39 -10.12 -1.45 -11.84
CA VAL A 39 -10.04 -0.37 -10.83
C VAL A 39 -9.79 -0.92 -9.42
N LYS A 40 -10.39 -2.08 -9.08
CA LYS A 40 -10.10 -2.75 -7.80
C LYS A 40 -8.66 -3.24 -7.73
N LEU A 41 -8.15 -3.81 -8.83
CA LEU A 41 -6.76 -4.26 -8.92
C LEU A 41 -5.78 -3.09 -8.86
N GLN A 42 -6.07 -2.00 -9.57
CA GLN A 42 -5.34 -0.73 -9.46
C GLN A 42 -5.28 -0.25 -8.00
N THR A 43 -6.41 -0.27 -7.30
CA THR A 43 -6.47 0.14 -5.89
C THR A 43 -5.56 -0.73 -5.01
N ALA A 44 -5.53 -2.04 -5.23
CA ALA A 44 -4.66 -2.95 -4.48
C ALA A 44 -3.17 -2.71 -4.80
N VAL A 45 -2.84 -2.48 -6.07
CA VAL A 45 -1.47 -2.16 -6.51
C VAL A 45 -1.00 -0.82 -5.97
N GLU A 46 -1.82 0.23 -6.04
CA GLU A 46 -1.52 1.53 -5.41
C GLU A 46 -1.32 1.38 -3.91
N ALA A 47 -2.13 0.56 -3.22
CA ALA A 47 -1.95 0.33 -1.79
C ALA A 47 -0.58 -0.29 -1.46
N ILE A 48 -0.10 -1.22 -2.28
CA ILE A 48 1.24 -1.82 -2.17
C ILE A 48 2.33 -0.79 -2.49
N ALA A 49 2.15 -0.01 -3.56
CA ALA A 49 3.09 1.02 -4.04
C ALA A 49 3.21 2.25 -3.12
N LEU A 50 2.30 2.42 -2.16
CA LEU A 50 2.27 3.59 -1.28
C LEU A 50 2.57 3.24 0.18
N CYS A 51 2.08 2.09 0.66
CA CYS A 51 2.23 1.68 2.06
C CYS A 51 3.55 0.93 2.31
N HIS A 52 4.69 1.62 2.26
CA HIS A 52 6.02 1.09 2.57
C HIS A 52 6.92 2.18 3.16
N ASN A 53 8.23 1.93 3.41
CA ASN A 53 9.23 2.96 3.73
C ASN A 53 10.41 3.03 2.74
N VAL A 54 10.31 2.30 1.62
CA VAL A 54 11.30 2.32 0.52
C VAL A 54 11.53 3.73 -0.04
N THR A 55 12.80 4.12 -0.15
CA THR A 55 13.24 5.38 -0.78
C THR A 55 13.89 5.06 -2.14
N PRO A 56 13.47 5.71 -3.24
CA PRO A 56 14.15 5.59 -4.52
C PRO A 56 15.43 6.43 -4.52
N ILE A 57 16.50 5.88 -5.08
CA ILE A 57 17.78 6.57 -5.29
C ILE A 57 18.11 6.51 -6.76
N GLU A 58 18.32 7.66 -7.38
CA GLU A 58 18.73 7.75 -8.78
C GLU A 58 20.26 7.86 -8.85
N GLU A 59 20.92 6.80 -9.34
CA GLU A 59 22.35 6.78 -9.61
C GLU A 59 22.58 6.43 -11.08
N ASN A 60 23.30 7.30 -11.80
CA ASN A 60 23.66 7.09 -13.21
C ASN A 60 22.47 6.83 -14.15
N GLY A 61 21.30 7.42 -13.87
CA GLY A 61 20.07 7.23 -14.65
C GLY A 61 19.35 5.90 -14.38
N LYS A 62 19.78 5.14 -13.37
CA LYS A 62 19.09 3.96 -12.85
C LYS A 62 18.48 4.28 -11.50
N VAL A 63 17.24 3.87 -11.29
CA VAL A 63 16.58 3.95 -9.99
C VAL A 63 16.87 2.65 -9.23
N ASP A 64 17.47 2.78 -8.05
CA ASP A 64 17.63 1.71 -7.08
C ASP A 64 16.75 2.00 -5.85
N TYR A 65 16.27 0.94 -5.19
CA TYR A 65 15.36 1.05 -4.06
C TYR A 65 16.03 0.68 -2.74
N GLN A 66 15.98 1.57 -1.76
CA GLN A 66 16.54 1.34 -0.44
C GLN A 66 15.47 1.28 0.63
N ALA A 67 15.50 0.23 1.46
CA ALA A 67 14.66 0.09 2.64
C ALA A 67 15.33 -0.82 3.67
N ALA A 68 14.87 -0.72 4.92
CA ALA A 68 15.31 -1.63 5.99
C ALA A 68 14.82 -3.08 5.79
N SER A 69 13.72 -3.27 5.04
CA SER A 69 13.13 -4.59 4.78
C SER A 69 13.27 -4.98 3.31
N PRO A 70 13.88 -6.14 3.00
CA PRO A 70 13.98 -6.64 1.63
C PRO A 70 12.61 -7.03 1.04
N ASP A 71 11.60 -7.28 1.87
CA ASP A 71 10.23 -7.54 1.39
C ASP A 71 9.60 -6.26 0.82
N GLU A 72 9.84 -5.11 1.44
CA GLU A 72 9.31 -3.84 0.95
C GLU A 72 9.94 -3.46 -0.39
N VAL A 73 11.26 -3.68 -0.53
CA VAL A 73 11.95 -3.49 -1.80
C VAL A 73 11.33 -4.38 -2.88
N ALA A 74 11.15 -5.67 -2.60
CA ALA A 74 10.56 -6.61 -3.57
C ALA A 74 9.12 -6.24 -3.98
N LEU A 75 8.34 -5.66 -3.07
CA LEU A 75 7.00 -5.15 -3.37
C LEU A 75 7.06 -3.95 -4.32
N VAL A 76 7.95 -2.98 -4.07
CA VAL A 76 8.09 -1.78 -4.91
C VAL A 76 8.67 -2.11 -6.28
N GLU A 77 9.68 -2.99 -6.34
CA GLU A 77 10.23 -3.51 -7.60
C GLU A 77 9.14 -4.20 -8.44
N TRP A 78 8.28 -4.99 -7.80
CA TRP A 78 7.15 -5.61 -8.49
C TRP A 78 6.14 -4.59 -9.01
N THR A 79 5.81 -3.55 -8.23
CA THR A 79 4.90 -2.50 -8.71
C THR A 79 5.48 -1.77 -9.93
N GLU A 80 6.80 -1.57 -9.98
CA GLU A 80 7.46 -1.01 -11.17
C GLU A 80 7.34 -1.94 -12.39
N GLN A 81 7.53 -3.25 -12.22
CA GLN A 81 7.39 -4.24 -13.31
C GLN A 81 6.02 -4.23 -13.98
N ILE A 82 4.96 -3.92 -13.21
CA ILE A 82 3.58 -3.82 -13.74
C ILE A 82 3.18 -2.39 -14.11
N GLY A 83 4.13 -1.46 -14.16
CA GLY A 83 3.97 -0.12 -14.69
C GLY A 83 3.60 0.98 -13.69
N VAL A 84 3.85 0.75 -12.40
CA VAL A 84 3.65 1.72 -11.32
C VAL A 84 4.97 1.89 -10.57
N ARG A 85 5.82 2.78 -11.07
CA ARG A 85 7.15 3.03 -10.52
C ARG A 85 7.10 4.02 -9.36
N LEU A 86 7.87 3.77 -8.30
CA LEU A 86 8.10 4.76 -7.25
C LEU A 86 9.14 5.79 -7.73
N ALA A 87 8.69 7.00 -8.04
CA ALA A 87 9.55 8.06 -8.60
C ALA A 87 10.16 8.96 -7.52
N PHE A 88 9.44 9.19 -6.42
CA PHE A 88 9.92 10.03 -5.32
C PHE A 88 9.31 9.58 -4.00
N ARG A 89 10.07 9.73 -2.92
CA ARG A 89 9.57 9.61 -1.56
C ARG A 89 10.42 10.44 -0.60
N ASP A 90 9.75 11.20 0.25
CA ASP A 90 10.32 11.77 1.47
C ASP A 90 9.38 11.57 2.67
N LEU A 91 9.54 12.37 3.72
CA LEU A 91 8.70 12.31 4.91
C LEU A 91 7.29 12.89 4.70
N ALA A 92 7.08 13.70 3.67
CA ALA A 92 5.86 14.47 3.44
C ALA A 92 5.10 14.05 2.17
N ALA A 93 5.75 13.39 1.22
CA ALA A 93 5.13 13.02 -0.05
C ALA A 93 5.69 11.73 -0.65
N ILE A 94 4.85 11.08 -1.45
CA ILE A 94 5.19 9.97 -2.34
C ILE A 94 4.75 10.34 -3.75
N GLU A 95 5.57 10.04 -4.75
CA GLU A 95 5.19 10.20 -6.16
C GLU A 95 5.36 8.87 -6.90
N LEU A 96 4.30 8.46 -7.58
CA LEU A 96 4.29 7.32 -8.49
C LEU A 96 4.39 7.82 -9.93
N GLN A 97 5.20 7.16 -10.75
CA GLN A 97 5.25 7.38 -12.19
C GLN A 97 4.70 6.15 -12.92
N LEU A 98 3.74 6.41 -13.81
CA LEU A 98 3.08 5.40 -14.60
C LEU A 98 3.81 5.19 -15.94
N ASN A 99 3.57 4.05 -16.58
CA ASN A 99 4.18 3.72 -17.89
C ASN A 99 3.87 4.73 -19.01
N ASN A 100 2.73 5.41 -18.94
CA ASN A 100 2.37 6.47 -19.88
C ASN A 100 3.08 7.81 -19.60
N GLY A 101 3.98 7.86 -18.63
CA GLY A 101 4.73 9.04 -18.22
C GLY A 101 4.01 9.94 -17.21
N ASN A 102 2.73 9.69 -16.92
CA ASN A 102 1.98 10.47 -15.94
C ASN A 102 2.53 10.24 -14.53
N ARG A 103 2.53 11.31 -13.72
CA ARG A 103 2.93 11.27 -12.32
C ARG A 103 1.72 11.46 -11.43
N LYS A 104 1.58 10.65 -10.39
CA LYS A 104 0.60 10.79 -9.32
C LYS A 104 1.32 11.09 -8.03
N ARG A 105 1.00 12.23 -7.42
CA ARG A 105 1.60 12.68 -6.18
C ARG A 105 0.61 12.57 -5.03
N PHE A 106 1.12 12.11 -3.89
CA PHE A 106 0.36 11.88 -2.68
C PHE A 106 1.07 12.56 -1.51
N GLN A 107 0.32 13.38 -0.76
CA GLN A 107 0.79 13.96 0.48
C GLN A 107 0.63 12.95 1.62
N ILE A 108 1.71 12.67 2.34
CA ILE A 108 1.71 11.85 3.56
C ILE A 108 1.15 12.70 4.71
N LEU A 109 0.02 12.29 5.26
CA LEU A 109 -0.58 12.94 6.43
C LEU A 109 -0.08 12.29 7.72
N HIS A 110 -0.10 10.95 7.78
CA HIS A 110 0.36 10.18 8.93
C HIS A 110 1.04 8.88 8.51
N MET A 111 2.06 8.51 9.27
CA MET A 111 2.76 7.24 9.15
C MET A 111 2.62 6.44 10.44
N PHE A 112 2.27 5.17 10.33
CA PHE A 112 2.27 4.21 11.43
C PHE A 112 3.28 3.11 11.09
N PRO A 113 4.54 3.26 11.50
CA PRO A 113 5.60 2.31 11.16
C PRO A 113 5.28 0.90 11.66
N PHE A 114 5.84 -0.09 10.97
CA PHE A 114 5.78 -1.46 11.42
C PHE A 114 6.46 -1.61 12.79
N THR A 115 5.82 -2.33 13.71
CA THR A 115 6.45 -2.80 14.94
C THR A 115 6.19 -4.29 15.12
N SER A 116 7.12 -5.01 15.76
CA SER A 116 6.96 -6.45 16.03
C SER A 116 5.75 -6.76 16.93
N GLU A 117 5.33 -5.80 17.75
CA GLU A 117 4.13 -5.89 18.59
C GLU A 117 2.85 -5.74 17.77
N SER A 118 2.78 -4.73 16.90
CA SER A 118 1.58 -4.47 16.08
C SER A 118 1.45 -5.40 14.88
N LYS A 119 2.57 -5.94 14.38
CA LYS A 119 2.71 -6.78 13.17
C LYS A 119 2.01 -6.20 11.93
N ARG A 120 1.90 -4.86 11.86
CA ARG A 120 1.25 -4.14 10.77
C ARG A 120 1.88 -2.77 10.60
N MET A 121 1.69 -2.21 9.42
CA MET A 121 2.10 -0.86 9.03
C MET A 121 0.89 -0.16 8.42
N GLY A 122 0.73 1.14 8.69
CA GLY A 122 -0.29 1.95 8.07
C GLY A 122 0.22 3.30 7.61
N ILE A 123 -0.49 3.92 6.68
CA ILE A 123 -0.22 5.26 6.17
C ILE A 123 -1.53 5.96 5.81
N ILE A 124 -1.68 7.22 6.19
CA ILE A 124 -2.77 8.09 5.72
C ILE A 124 -2.19 9.04 4.69
N LEU A 125 -2.79 9.05 3.49
CA LEU A 125 -2.35 9.84 2.35
C LEU A 125 -3.51 10.67 1.81
N ARG A 126 -3.19 11.80 1.20
CA ARG A 126 -4.08 12.59 0.35
C ARG A 126 -3.57 12.55 -1.08
N ASP A 127 -4.38 12.09 -2.02
CA ASP A 127 -4.10 12.21 -3.45
C ASP A 127 -4.20 13.68 -3.84
N GLU A 128 -3.10 14.28 -4.33
CA GLU A 128 -3.03 15.73 -4.58
C GLU A 128 -3.89 16.19 -5.77
N LEU A 129 -4.30 15.27 -6.64
CA LEU A 129 -5.13 15.58 -7.81
C LEU A 129 -6.63 15.53 -7.48
N THR A 130 -7.03 14.52 -6.69
CA THR A 130 -8.44 14.22 -6.41
C THR A 130 -8.91 14.72 -5.04
N ASP A 131 -7.96 15.12 -4.17
CA ASP A 131 -8.18 15.43 -2.76
C ASP A 131 -8.72 14.24 -1.93
N GLU A 132 -8.72 13.03 -2.49
CA GLU A 132 -9.16 11.82 -1.78
C GLU A 132 -8.17 11.49 -0.66
N VAL A 133 -8.67 11.39 0.56
CA VAL A 133 -7.90 10.91 1.72
C VAL A 133 -8.13 9.42 1.90
N SER A 134 -7.04 8.67 1.96
CA SER A 134 -7.07 7.21 2.10
C SER A 134 -6.17 6.75 3.23
N PHE A 135 -6.69 5.85 4.06
CA PHE A 135 -5.91 5.05 4.99
C PHE A 135 -5.57 3.71 4.35
N LEU A 136 -4.28 3.45 4.18
CA LEU A 136 -3.75 2.18 3.71
C LEU A 136 -3.10 1.44 4.86
N MET A 137 -3.25 0.12 4.88
CA MET A 137 -2.64 -0.73 5.89
C MET A 137 -2.17 -2.03 5.27
N LYS A 138 -1.02 -2.53 5.73
CA LYS A 138 -0.54 -3.87 5.44
C LYS A 138 -0.07 -4.57 6.72
N GLY A 139 -0.28 -5.88 6.82
CA GLY A 139 0.14 -6.62 8.01
C GLY A 139 -0.06 -8.11 7.91
N ALA A 140 0.26 -8.80 9.01
CA ALA A 140 0.00 -10.22 9.15
C ALA A 140 -1.51 -10.51 9.10
N ASP A 141 -1.88 -11.61 8.45
CA ASP A 141 -3.25 -12.11 8.35
C ASP A 141 -3.97 -12.20 9.70
N THR A 142 -3.34 -12.78 10.71
CA THR A 142 -3.86 -12.91 12.08
C THR A 142 -4.22 -11.57 12.75
N VAL A 143 -3.58 -10.47 12.35
CA VAL A 143 -3.87 -9.12 12.85
C VAL A 143 -4.87 -8.39 11.96
N MET A 144 -4.78 -8.59 10.65
CA MET A 144 -5.57 -7.87 9.67
C MET A 144 -6.98 -8.46 9.50
N ALA A 145 -7.16 -9.78 9.59
CA ALA A 145 -8.43 -10.47 9.39
C ALA A 145 -9.62 -9.87 10.18
N PRO A 146 -9.52 -9.56 11.49
CA PRO A 146 -10.62 -8.94 12.22
C PRO A 146 -10.84 -7.44 11.91
N MET A 147 -9.89 -6.78 11.24
CA MET A 147 -9.94 -5.33 10.96
C MET A 147 -10.47 -5.01 9.55
N VAL A 148 -10.31 -5.94 8.62
CA VAL A 148 -10.75 -5.77 7.23
C VAL A 148 -12.20 -6.20 7.05
N GLN A 149 -12.80 -5.81 5.93
CA GLN A 149 -14.10 -6.33 5.56
C GLN A 149 -14.02 -7.86 5.44
N TYR A 150 -14.98 -8.54 6.07
CA TYR A 150 -15.07 -9.99 6.06
C TYR A 150 -15.01 -10.54 4.62
N ASN A 151 -14.18 -11.55 4.44
CA ASN A 151 -13.97 -12.24 3.18
C ASN A 151 -13.72 -13.71 3.49
N ASP A 152 -14.60 -14.58 3.01
CA ASP A 152 -14.57 -16.03 3.22
C ASP A 152 -13.22 -16.67 2.83
N TRP A 153 -12.53 -16.07 1.86
CA TRP A 153 -11.31 -16.61 1.26
C TRP A 153 -10.03 -16.17 1.97
N LEU A 154 -10.07 -15.16 2.84
CA LEU A 154 -8.85 -14.51 3.35
C LEU A 154 -7.96 -15.50 4.13
N GLU A 155 -8.54 -16.21 5.10
CA GLU A 155 -7.81 -17.15 5.94
C GLU A 155 -7.32 -18.37 5.15
N GLU A 156 -8.19 -18.92 4.29
CA GLU A 156 -7.87 -20.07 3.46
C GLU A 156 -6.72 -19.76 2.50
N GLU A 157 -6.80 -18.64 1.77
CA GLU A 157 -5.77 -18.27 0.80
C GLU A 157 -4.44 -17.90 1.45
N CYS A 158 -4.47 -17.23 2.61
CA CYS A 158 -3.24 -16.99 3.38
C CYS A 158 -2.60 -18.31 3.84
N SER A 159 -3.41 -19.28 4.28
CA SER A 159 -2.94 -20.62 4.66
C SER A 159 -2.37 -21.39 3.48
N ASN A 160 -3.02 -21.34 2.32
CA ASN A 160 -2.56 -21.98 1.09
C ASN A 160 -1.21 -21.40 0.62
N MET A 161 -1.07 -20.08 0.60
CA MET A 161 0.19 -19.42 0.27
C MET A 161 1.31 -19.76 1.28
N ALA A 162 0.99 -19.84 2.57
CA ALA A 162 1.96 -20.24 3.59
C ALA A 162 2.42 -21.71 3.41
N ARG A 163 1.51 -22.62 3.03
CA ARG A 163 1.84 -24.03 2.72
C ARG A 163 2.75 -24.16 1.49
N GLU A 164 2.64 -23.23 0.54
CA GLU A 164 3.57 -23.11 -0.60
C GLU A 164 4.94 -22.51 -0.19
N GLY A 165 5.13 -22.12 1.07
CA GLY A 165 6.36 -21.51 1.58
C GLY A 165 6.47 -20.01 1.28
N LEU A 166 5.37 -19.36 0.89
CA LEU A 166 5.34 -17.93 0.61
C LEU A 166 5.16 -17.13 1.90
N ARG A 167 5.81 -15.95 1.95
CA ARG A 167 5.49 -14.92 2.93
C ARG A 167 4.22 -14.20 2.49
N THR A 168 3.24 -14.10 3.40
CA THR A 168 1.95 -13.48 3.14
C THR A 168 1.84 -12.12 3.83
N LEU A 169 1.16 -11.19 3.17
CA LEU A 169 0.74 -9.91 3.73
C LEU A 169 -0.68 -9.61 3.27
N VAL A 170 -1.53 -9.19 4.20
CA VAL A 170 -2.86 -8.69 3.90
C VAL A 170 -2.76 -7.17 3.75
N VAL A 171 -3.33 -6.63 2.68
CA VAL A 171 -3.36 -5.19 2.37
C VAL A 171 -4.80 -4.71 2.33
N ALA A 172 -5.05 -3.54 2.92
CA ALA A 172 -6.37 -2.93 2.98
C ALA A 172 -6.31 -1.43 2.69
N LYS A 173 -7.39 -0.91 2.11
CA LYS A 173 -7.63 0.52 1.90
C LYS A 173 -8.97 0.89 2.51
N LYS A 174 -9.01 2.06 3.17
CA LYS A 174 -10.24 2.74 3.59
C LYS A 174 -10.17 4.20 3.18
N THR A 175 -11.12 4.67 2.38
CA THR A 175 -11.29 6.11 2.12
C THR A 175 -11.86 6.78 3.37
N LEU A 176 -11.28 7.92 3.75
CA LEU A 176 -11.69 8.70 4.92
C LEU A 176 -12.46 9.94 4.48
N SER A 177 -13.60 10.21 5.12
CA SER A 177 -14.25 11.51 5.01
C SER A 177 -13.46 12.59 5.76
N ALA A 178 -13.70 13.86 5.44
CA ALA A 178 -13.11 14.97 6.17
C ALA A 178 -13.43 14.94 7.68
N GLU A 179 -14.64 14.51 8.04
CA GLU A 179 -15.06 14.34 9.44
C GLU A 179 -14.29 13.21 10.13
N GLN A 180 -14.14 12.05 9.47
CA GLN A 180 -13.37 10.93 10.01
C GLN A 180 -11.90 11.29 10.22
N LEU A 181 -11.31 12.04 9.28
CA LEU A 181 -9.94 12.54 9.42
C LEU A 181 -9.84 13.52 10.60
N ALA A 182 -10.75 14.48 10.71
CA ALA A 182 -10.73 15.48 11.79
C ALA A 182 -10.89 14.84 13.18
N ASP A 183 -11.80 13.86 13.31
CA ASP A 183 -11.96 13.10 14.55
C ASP A 183 -10.70 12.30 14.90
N PHE A 184 -10.11 11.61 13.90
CA PHE A 184 -8.83 10.92 14.07
C PHE A 184 -7.72 11.87 14.55
N GLU A 185 -7.54 13.02 13.90
CA GLU A 185 -6.52 14.02 14.26
C GLU A 185 -6.67 14.50 15.70
N LYS A 186 -7.91 14.78 16.11
CA LYS A 186 -8.22 15.20 17.48
C LYS A 186 -7.79 14.15 18.50
N GLN A 187 -8.15 12.88 18.27
CA GLN A 187 -7.80 11.77 19.17
C GLN A 187 -6.30 11.48 19.15
N TYR A 188 -5.69 11.49 17.98
CA TYR A 188 -4.27 11.24 17.79
C TYR A 188 -3.41 12.32 18.48
N HIS A 189 -3.78 13.59 18.32
CA HIS A 189 -3.11 14.70 19.01
C HIS A 189 -3.22 14.57 20.53
N ALA A 190 -4.40 14.27 21.06
CA ALA A 190 -4.60 14.05 22.50
C ALA A 190 -3.73 12.90 23.04
N ALA A 191 -3.67 11.77 22.32
CA ALA A 191 -2.80 10.65 22.68
C ALA A 191 -1.32 11.03 22.66
N LYS A 192 -0.86 11.75 21.62
CA LYS A 192 0.54 12.19 21.50
C LYS A 192 0.97 13.13 22.63
N MET A 193 0.09 14.03 23.05
CA MET A 193 0.33 14.91 24.21
C MET A 193 0.42 14.12 25.53
N THR A 194 -0.33 13.03 25.65
CA THR A 194 -0.35 12.19 26.87
C THR A 194 0.90 11.31 26.98
N VAL A 195 1.50 10.91 25.86
CA VAL A 195 2.72 10.09 25.83
C VAL A 195 3.97 10.89 26.27
N ASN A 196 4.02 12.20 26.00
CA ASN A 196 5.13 13.05 26.46
C ASN A 196 5.20 13.18 28.00
N ASP A 197 4.08 12.98 28.72
CA ASP A 197 4.04 13.00 30.19
C ASP A 197 4.55 11.70 30.84
N ARG A 198 4.95 10.68 30.05
CA ARG A 198 5.52 9.43 30.58
C ARG A 198 7.04 9.34 30.50
N SER A 199 7.71 10.31 29.89
CA SER A 199 9.18 10.37 29.80
C SER A 199 9.86 11.06 30.99
N GLU A 200 9.13 11.42 32.05
CA GLU A 200 9.69 12.06 33.27
C GLU A 200 9.54 11.23 34.57
N HIS A 201 9.36 9.91 34.49
CA HIS A 201 9.42 9.02 35.67
C HIS A 201 10.30 7.80 35.45
#